data_AF-B2XX92-F1
#
_entry.id   AF-B2XX92-F1
#
_cell.length_a   1.000
_cell.length_b   1.000
_cell.length_c   1.000
_cell.angle_alpha   90.00
_cell.angle_beta   90.00
_cell.angle_gamma   90.00
#
_symmetry.space_group_name_H-M   'P 1'
#
loop_
_entity.id
_entity.type
_entity.pdbx_description
1 polymer ?
#
loop_
_entity_poly.entity_id
_entity_poly.type
_entity_poly.pdbx_seq_one_letter_code
_entity_poly.pdbx_strand_id
1 'polypeptide(L)'
;MNKKTFEQRFIGRLMRHGKYIKAEKIYMEIIVKMKKLKIKNIYKYVRKAIYNITPIIGIKLIKKGRKRVTQVPVYLTVKQAEKYALNWLLKVVEKKKVTSFSSKIVYELINAYNKTGAVMQEKWKLYQRIKKLILNMGVDIRRAYFKRKRNKKKFVRKVKKSTKIMKNRFKRKKWLKFGKF
;
A
#
# COMPACT_ATOMS: atom_id res chain seq x y z
N MET A 1 24.63 1.65 15.41
CA MET A 1 24.30 1.82 13.98
C MET A 1 24.03 3.29 13.66
N ASN A 2 24.91 3.94 12.90
CA ASN A 2 24.77 5.36 12.56
C ASN A 2 23.54 5.59 11.66
N LYS A 3 22.53 6.34 12.14
CA LYS A 3 21.29 6.59 11.39
C LYS A 3 21.60 7.55 10.24
N LYS A 4 21.50 7.08 8.99
CA LYS A 4 21.67 7.94 7.81
C LYS A 4 20.76 9.16 7.87
N THR A 5 21.29 10.34 7.61
CA THR A 5 20.53 11.60 7.56
C THR A 5 19.56 11.62 6.37
N PHE A 6 18.65 12.58 6.32
CA PHE A 6 17.67 12.69 5.22
C PHE A 6 18.38 12.97 3.88
N GLU A 7 19.39 13.83 3.91
CA GLU A 7 20.23 14.23 2.78
C GLU A 7 20.95 13.01 2.21
N GLN A 8 21.56 12.19 3.07
CA GLN A 8 22.20 10.94 2.64
C GLN A 8 21.20 9.97 2.00
N ARG A 9 19.96 9.91 2.50
CA ARG A 9 18.90 9.10 1.86
C ARG A 9 18.48 9.68 0.52
N PHE A 10 18.40 11.00 0.38
CA PHE A 10 18.09 11.66 -0.89
C PHE A 10 19.21 11.43 -1.91
N ILE A 11 20.45 11.72 -1.56
CA ILE A 11 21.63 11.47 -2.42
C ILE A 11 21.68 9.99 -2.82
N GLY A 12 21.45 9.08 -1.87
CA GLY A 12 21.38 7.64 -2.16
C GLY A 12 20.27 7.24 -3.13
N ARG A 13 19.19 8.03 -3.27
CA ARG A 13 18.14 7.82 -4.28
C ARG A 13 18.50 8.43 -5.63
N LEU A 14 19.25 9.53 -5.65
CA LEU A 14 19.79 10.13 -6.88
C LEU A 14 20.89 9.27 -7.52
N MET A 15 21.59 8.47 -6.70
CA MET A 15 22.68 7.61 -7.13
C MET A 15 22.22 6.54 -8.12
N ARG A 16 22.96 6.42 -9.24
CA ARG A 16 22.82 5.36 -10.24
C ARG A 16 24.13 4.63 -10.43
N HIS A 17 24.08 3.30 -10.59
CA HIS A 17 25.25 2.45 -10.79
C HIS A 17 26.36 2.66 -9.73
N GLY A 18 26.00 2.93 -8.47
CA GLY A 18 26.96 3.17 -7.38
C GLY A 18 27.72 4.50 -7.45
N LYS A 19 27.44 5.39 -8.41
CA LYS A 19 28.17 6.65 -8.60
C LYS A 19 27.74 7.73 -7.59
N TYR A 20 28.24 7.64 -6.34
CA TYR A 20 27.89 8.56 -5.26
C TYR A 20 28.31 10.01 -5.55
N ILE A 21 29.55 10.24 -5.97
CA ILE A 21 30.08 11.58 -6.26
C ILE A 21 29.20 12.32 -7.28
N LYS A 22 28.71 11.61 -8.31
CA LYS A 22 27.81 12.20 -9.31
C LYS A 22 26.45 12.55 -8.72
N ALA A 23 25.92 11.71 -7.83
CA ALA A 23 24.66 11.95 -7.13
C ALA A 23 24.75 13.16 -6.19
N GLU A 24 25.87 13.29 -5.49
CA GLU A 24 26.16 14.42 -4.62
C GLU A 24 26.29 15.72 -5.42
N LYS A 25 27.03 15.71 -6.54
CA LYS A 25 27.09 16.86 -7.46
C LYS A 25 25.71 17.33 -7.91
N ILE A 26 24.83 16.41 -8.31
CA ILE A 26 23.43 16.72 -8.67
C ILE A 26 22.68 17.35 -7.49
N TYR A 27 22.86 16.82 -6.28
CA TYR A 27 22.23 17.39 -5.09
C TYR A 27 22.70 18.82 -4.79
N MET A 28 24.00 19.09 -4.94
CA MET A 28 24.55 20.44 -4.79
C MET A 28 24.03 21.39 -5.87
N GLU A 29 23.93 20.94 -7.13
CA GLU A 29 23.33 21.73 -8.21
C GLU A 29 21.87 22.11 -7.92
N ILE A 30 21.09 21.20 -7.33
CA ILE A 30 19.70 21.47 -6.90
C ILE A 30 19.69 22.60 -5.87
N ILE A 31 20.57 22.54 -4.86
CA ILE A 31 20.68 23.57 -3.83
C ILE A 31 21.07 24.92 -4.46
N VAL A 32 22.09 24.95 -5.32
CA VAL A 32 22.54 26.18 -5.99
C VAL A 32 21.40 26.79 -6.82
N LYS A 33 20.64 25.96 -7.55
CA LYS A 33 19.48 26.44 -8.33
C LYS A 33 18.36 26.98 -7.44
N MET A 34 18.07 26.33 -6.31
CA MET A 34 17.10 26.85 -5.33
C MET A 34 17.56 28.16 -4.68
N LYS A 35 18.86 28.32 -4.42
CA LYS A 35 19.44 29.60 -3.96
C LYS A 35 19.23 30.71 -4.99
N LYS A 36 19.49 30.43 -6.28
CA LYS A 36 19.25 31.40 -7.37
C LYS A 36 17.78 31.85 -7.47
N LEU A 37 16.84 30.96 -7.13
CA LEU A 37 15.41 31.26 -7.05
C LEU A 37 14.99 31.99 -5.75
N LYS A 38 15.95 32.47 -4.95
CA LYS A 38 15.73 33.20 -3.68
C LYS A 38 14.86 32.44 -2.66
N ILE A 39 14.87 31.11 -2.70
CA ILE A 39 14.15 30.28 -1.73
C ILE A 39 14.84 30.38 -0.37
N LYS A 40 14.18 31.00 0.61
CA LYS A 40 14.66 31.10 1.99
C LYS A 40 14.60 29.73 2.67
N ASN A 41 15.65 29.41 3.45
CA ASN A 41 15.77 28.16 4.22
C ASN A 41 15.46 26.90 3.38
N ILE A 42 16.32 26.62 2.39
CA ILE A 42 16.19 25.51 1.43
C ILE A 42 15.98 24.17 2.14
N TYR A 43 16.65 23.96 3.28
CA TYR A 43 16.50 22.74 4.06
C TYR A 43 15.05 22.49 4.49
N LYS A 44 14.43 23.50 5.12
CA LYS A 44 13.03 23.43 5.56
C LYS A 44 12.09 23.31 4.36
N TYR A 45 12.40 24.02 3.28
CA TYR A 45 11.62 23.96 2.03
C TYR A 45 11.57 22.55 1.45
N VAL A 46 12.74 21.92 1.24
CA VAL A 46 12.85 20.57 0.70
C VAL A 46 12.16 19.57 1.63
N ARG A 47 12.36 19.66 2.94
CA ARG A 47 11.67 18.79 3.91
C ARG A 47 10.15 18.93 3.82
N LYS A 48 9.63 20.15 3.72
CA LYS A 48 8.19 20.38 3.61
C LYS A 48 7.63 19.87 2.28
N ALA A 49 8.35 20.09 1.17
CA ALA A 49 7.97 19.58 -0.14
C ALA A 49 7.88 18.04 -0.13
N ILE A 50 8.91 17.36 0.38
CA ILE A 50 8.91 15.89 0.50
C ILE A 50 7.82 15.41 1.46
N TYR A 51 7.60 16.09 2.59
CA TYR A 51 6.52 15.75 3.50
C TYR A 51 5.15 15.77 2.81
N ASN A 52 4.88 16.78 1.99
CA ASN A 52 3.61 16.90 1.26
C ASN A 52 3.36 15.71 0.34
N ILE A 53 4.38 15.22 -0.38
CA ILE A 53 4.29 14.05 -1.29
C ILE A 53 4.43 12.71 -0.57
N THR A 54 4.76 12.69 0.72
CA THR A 54 4.96 11.45 1.50
C THR A 54 3.62 10.81 1.85
N PRO A 55 3.38 9.52 1.49
CA PRO A 55 2.18 8.79 1.89
C PRO A 55 2.34 8.16 3.28
N ILE A 56 1.25 8.09 4.05
CA ILE A 56 1.23 7.44 5.38
C ILE A 56 0.92 5.94 5.24
N ILE A 57 0.10 5.59 4.25
CA ILE A 57 -0.36 4.23 3.99
C ILE A 57 0.15 3.82 2.61
N GLY A 58 0.67 2.60 2.52
CA GLY A 58 1.13 1.97 1.29
C GLY A 58 0.34 0.71 0.98
N ILE A 59 0.78 -0.01 -0.05
CA ILE A 59 0.19 -1.30 -0.44
C ILE A 59 1.27 -2.35 -0.37
N LYS A 60 1.00 -3.43 0.36
CA LYS A 60 1.83 -4.64 0.41
C LYS A 60 1.16 -5.74 -0.40
N LEU A 61 1.95 -6.46 -1.19
CA LEU A 61 1.52 -7.68 -1.85
C LEU A 61 1.65 -8.84 -0.86
N ILE A 62 0.55 -9.56 -0.62
CA ILE A 62 0.53 -10.75 0.22
C ILE A 62 -0.07 -11.93 -0.53
N LYS A 63 0.50 -13.12 -0.32
CA LYS A 63 -0.02 -14.38 -0.88
C LYS A 63 -0.47 -15.27 0.27
N LYS A 64 -1.73 -15.72 0.23
CA LYS A 64 -2.30 -16.60 1.27
C LYS A 64 -2.55 -18.00 0.73
N GLY A 65 -1.67 -18.94 1.05
CA GLY A 65 -1.75 -20.33 0.59
C GLY A 65 -1.79 -20.44 -0.94
N ARG A 66 -2.71 -21.24 -1.47
CA ARG A 66 -2.95 -21.41 -2.91
C ARG A 66 -3.71 -20.27 -3.59
N LYS A 67 -4.10 -19.21 -2.85
CA LYS A 67 -4.82 -18.06 -3.45
C LYS A 67 -3.87 -17.17 -4.23
N ARG A 68 -4.44 -16.41 -5.18
CA ARG A 68 -3.73 -15.38 -5.94
C ARG A 68 -3.14 -14.32 -5.00
N VAL A 69 -2.09 -13.66 -5.46
CA VAL A 69 -1.46 -12.54 -4.74
C VAL A 69 -2.48 -11.40 -4.64
N THR A 70 -2.65 -10.88 -3.43
CA THR A 70 -3.61 -9.81 -3.12
C THR A 70 -2.88 -8.58 -2.59
N GLN A 71 -3.48 -7.43 -2.84
CA GLN A 71 -2.98 -6.15 -2.36
C GLN A 71 -3.67 -5.78 -1.06
N VAL A 72 -2.87 -5.53 -0.03
CA VAL A 72 -3.37 -5.13 1.28
C VAL A 72 -2.75 -3.79 1.66
N PRO A 73 -3.57 -2.77 1.99
CA PRO A 73 -3.12 -1.53 2.58
C PRO A 73 -2.39 -1.77 3.89
N VAL A 74 -1.24 -1.13 4.08
CA VAL A 74 -0.43 -1.22 5.30
C VAL A 74 0.09 0.16 5.69
N TYR A 75 0.22 0.41 7.00
CA TYR A 75 0.91 1.60 7.49
C TYR A 75 2.39 1.53 7.13
N LEU A 76 2.94 2.67 6.69
CA LEU A 76 4.34 2.78 6.32
C LEU A 76 5.15 3.31 7.49
N THR A 77 6.33 2.72 7.70
CA THR A 77 7.35 3.37 8.53
C THR A 77 7.85 4.64 7.84
N VAL A 78 8.39 5.60 8.62
CA VAL A 78 8.91 6.87 8.09
C VAL A 78 9.90 6.66 6.94
N LYS A 79 10.83 5.69 7.09
CA LYS A 79 11.82 5.37 6.06
C LYS A 79 11.19 4.83 4.77
N GLN A 80 10.15 4.02 4.88
CA GLN A 80 9.44 3.49 3.71
C GLN A 80 8.62 4.59 3.03
N ALA A 81 7.93 5.40 3.81
CA ALA A 81 7.12 6.53 3.35
C ALA A 81 7.97 7.53 2.55
N GLU A 82 9.12 7.95 3.10
CA GLU A 82 10.08 8.81 2.40
C GLU A 82 10.62 8.15 1.12
N LYS A 83 10.87 6.83 1.14
CA LYS A 83 11.29 6.10 -0.06
C LYS A 83 10.24 6.15 -1.17
N TYR A 84 8.95 6.03 -0.84
CA TYR A 84 7.88 6.18 -1.84
C TYR A 84 7.90 7.58 -2.47
N ALA A 85 7.96 8.63 -1.63
CA ALA A 85 8.02 10.01 -2.10
C ALA A 85 9.21 10.27 -3.04
N LEU A 86 10.42 9.88 -2.64
CA LEU A 86 11.62 10.10 -3.45
C LEU A 86 11.59 9.28 -4.75
N ASN A 87 11.08 8.05 -4.71
CA ASN A 87 10.93 7.24 -5.92
C ASN A 87 9.93 7.86 -6.90
N TRP A 88 8.81 8.40 -6.42
CA TRP A 88 7.85 9.11 -7.28
C TRP A 88 8.44 10.38 -7.87
N LEU A 89 9.15 11.16 -7.06
CA LEU A 89 9.86 12.35 -7.52
C LEU A 89 10.78 12.02 -8.69
N LEU A 90 11.64 11.01 -8.54
CA LEU A 90 12.58 10.61 -9.59
C LEU A 90 11.87 10.07 -10.84
N LYS A 91 10.84 9.23 -10.66
CA LYS A 91 10.07 8.68 -11.76
C LYS A 91 9.35 9.76 -12.58
N VAL A 92 8.81 10.78 -11.94
CA VAL A 92 8.17 11.91 -12.62
C VAL A 92 9.21 12.75 -13.35
N VAL A 93 10.33 13.05 -12.68
CA VAL A 93 11.43 13.83 -13.25
C VAL A 93 12.02 13.15 -14.48
N GLU A 94 12.23 11.84 -14.46
CA GLU A 94 12.76 11.06 -15.59
C GLU A 94 11.90 11.20 -16.85
N LYS A 95 10.59 11.33 -16.71
CA LYS A 95 9.65 11.44 -17.83
C LYS A 95 9.56 12.84 -18.44
N LYS A 96 10.07 13.88 -17.78
CA LYS A 96 9.97 15.25 -18.29
C LYS A 96 11.02 15.53 -19.37
N LYS A 97 10.64 16.27 -20.41
CA LYS A 97 11.51 16.65 -21.54
C LYS A 97 12.44 17.87 -21.29
N VAL A 98 12.41 18.49 -20.11
CA VAL A 98 13.25 19.65 -19.77
C VAL A 98 14.76 19.32 -19.91
N THR A 99 15.60 20.33 -20.14
CA THR A 99 17.03 20.16 -20.47
C THR A 99 17.88 19.57 -19.33
N SER A 100 17.80 20.10 -18.11
CA SER A 100 18.65 19.65 -16.98
C SER A 100 17.89 18.85 -15.92
N PHE A 101 18.45 17.70 -15.51
CA PHE A 101 17.87 16.82 -14.47
C PHE A 101 17.68 17.54 -13.13
N SER A 102 18.69 18.30 -12.69
CA SER A 102 18.64 19.10 -11.47
C SER A 102 17.54 20.17 -11.54
N SER A 103 17.35 20.80 -12.71
CA SER A 103 16.26 21.79 -12.91
C SER A 103 14.87 21.15 -12.81
N LYS A 104 14.68 19.95 -13.36
CA LYS A 104 13.42 19.20 -13.24
C LYS A 104 13.08 18.91 -11.79
N ILE A 105 14.07 18.52 -10.98
CA ILE A 105 13.87 18.24 -9.55
C ILE A 105 13.47 19.51 -8.82
N VAL A 106 14.16 20.62 -9.06
CA VAL A 106 13.81 21.92 -8.44
C VAL A 106 12.37 22.31 -8.78
N TYR A 107 11.97 22.21 -10.04
CA TYR A 107 10.60 22.51 -10.47
C TYR A 107 9.57 21.61 -9.76
N GLU A 108 9.82 20.30 -9.67
CA GLU A 108 8.91 19.40 -8.96
C GLU A 108 8.92 19.62 -7.44
N LEU A 109 10.04 20.02 -6.83
CA LEU A 109 10.09 20.38 -5.42
C LEU A 109 9.25 21.63 -5.13
N ILE A 110 9.26 22.61 -6.04
CA ILE A 110 8.42 23.81 -5.93
C ILE A 110 6.94 23.44 -6.00
N ASN A 111 6.56 22.62 -6.98
CA ASN A 111 5.18 22.15 -7.10
C ASN A 111 4.76 21.32 -5.88
N ALA A 112 5.60 20.40 -5.41
CA ALA A 112 5.34 19.59 -4.23
C ALA A 112 5.20 20.44 -2.95
N TYR A 113 5.97 21.51 -2.81
CA TYR A 113 5.82 22.47 -1.72
C TYR A 113 4.44 23.14 -1.77
N ASN A 114 4.00 23.55 -2.96
CA ASN A 114 2.67 24.12 -3.20
C ASN A 114 1.55 23.07 -3.25
N LYS A 115 1.84 21.79 -2.96
CA LYS A 115 0.91 20.65 -3.03
C LYS A 115 0.27 20.44 -4.40
N THR A 116 0.96 20.84 -5.46
CA THR A 116 0.57 20.65 -6.87
C THR A 116 1.59 19.76 -7.60
N GLY A 117 1.39 19.56 -8.90
CA GLY A 117 2.33 18.85 -9.76
C GLY A 117 2.09 17.34 -9.85
N ALA A 118 2.85 16.72 -10.76
CA ALA A 118 2.67 15.31 -11.12
C ALA A 118 3.09 14.35 -9.98
N VAL A 119 4.04 14.74 -9.13
CA VAL A 119 4.45 13.92 -7.98
C VAL A 119 3.32 13.83 -6.93
N MET A 120 2.58 14.92 -6.69
CA MET A 120 1.40 14.87 -5.81
C MET A 120 0.29 13.98 -6.36
N GLN A 121 0.12 13.94 -7.68
CA GLN A 121 -0.85 13.05 -8.31
C GLN A 121 -0.53 11.56 -8.06
N GLU A 122 0.75 11.16 -7.99
CA GLU A 122 1.11 9.78 -7.65
C GLU A 122 0.66 9.40 -6.23
N LYS A 123 0.74 10.33 -5.27
CA LYS A 123 0.20 10.13 -3.91
C LYS A 123 -1.32 9.96 -3.93
N TRP A 124 -2.05 10.79 -4.66
CA TRP A 124 -3.51 10.67 -4.76
C TRP A 124 -3.94 9.38 -5.46
N LYS A 125 -3.26 8.98 -6.54
CA LYS A 125 -3.49 7.69 -7.20
C LYS A 125 -3.31 6.52 -6.24
N LEU A 126 -2.27 6.55 -5.38
CA LEU A 126 -2.09 5.53 -4.36
C LEU A 126 -3.26 5.50 -3.38
N TYR A 127 -3.71 6.66 -2.88
CA TYR A 127 -4.82 6.74 -1.93
C TYR A 127 -6.15 6.32 -2.55
N GLN A 128 -6.42 6.66 -3.81
CA GLN A 128 -7.60 6.19 -4.53
C GLN A 128 -7.60 4.66 -4.68
N ARG A 129 -6.43 4.08 -4.99
CA ARG A 129 -6.26 2.62 -5.05
C ARG A 129 -6.49 1.97 -3.68
N ILE A 130 -5.94 2.54 -2.62
CA ILE A 130 -6.15 2.07 -1.24
C ILE A 130 -7.63 2.13 -0.86
N LYS A 131 -8.32 3.23 -1.14
CA LYS A 131 -9.76 3.38 -0.88
C LYS A 131 -10.55 2.25 -1.54
N LYS A 132 -10.27 1.93 -2.81
CA LYS A 132 -10.89 0.81 -3.52
C LYS A 132 -10.59 -0.54 -2.86
N LEU A 133 -9.36 -0.77 -2.41
CA LEU A 133 -8.98 -2.00 -1.71
C LEU A 133 -9.72 -2.16 -0.37
N ILE A 134 -9.81 -1.08 0.43
CA ILE A 134 -10.53 -1.09 1.71
C ILE A 134 -12.02 -1.41 1.49
N LEU A 135 -12.65 -0.76 0.51
CA LEU A 135 -14.05 -1.02 0.17
C LEU A 135 -14.27 -2.48 -0.26
N ASN A 136 -13.43 -3.00 -1.17
CA ASN A 136 -13.52 -4.38 -1.65
C ASN A 136 -13.34 -5.39 -0.51
N MET A 137 -12.37 -5.17 0.38
CA MET A 137 -12.17 -6.02 1.56
C MET A 137 -13.41 -6.04 2.46
N GLY A 138 -14.06 -4.90 2.69
CA GLY A 138 -15.29 -4.83 3.46
C GLY A 138 -16.44 -5.64 2.84
N VAL A 139 -16.56 -5.65 1.51
CA VAL A 139 -17.53 -6.47 0.78
C VAL A 139 -17.19 -7.96 0.89
N ASP A 140 -15.91 -8.32 0.77
CA ASP A 140 -15.45 -9.71 0.86
C ASP A 140 -15.64 -10.30 2.27
N ILE A 141 -15.37 -9.51 3.31
CA ILE A 141 -15.62 -9.91 4.71
C ILE A 141 -17.12 -10.15 4.92
N ARG A 142 -17.98 -9.24 4.44
CA ARG A 142 -19.45 -9.40 4.52
C ARG A 142 -19.91 -10.65 3.77
N ARG A 143 -19.47 -10.86 2.52
CA ARG A 143 -19.79 -12.05 1.73
C ARG A 143 -19.33 -13.34 2.43
N ALA A 144 -18.12 -13.36 2.99
CA ALA A 144 -17.58 -14.51 3.70
C ALA A 144 -18.38 -14.83 4.97
N TYR A 145 -18.80 -13.80 5.72
CA TYR A 145 -19.68 -13.94 6.88
C TYR A 145 -21.02 -14.60 6.49
N PHE A 146 -21.72 -14.07 5.47
CA PHE A 146 -22.99 -14.62 5.02
C PHE A 146 -22.85 -16.06 4.48
N LYS A 147 -21.77 -16.34 3.74
CA LYS A 147 -21.47 -17.71 3.25
C LYS A 147 -21.31 -18.69 4.41
N ARG A 148 -20.55 -18.33 5.45
CA ARG A 148 -20.42 -19.14 6.68
C ARG A 148 -21.77 -19.33 7.38
N LYS A 149 -22.55 -18.27 7.56
CA LYS A 149 -23.89 -18.34 8.20
C LYS A 149 -24.83 -19.29 7.43
N ARG A 150 -24.85 -19.21 6.11
CA ARG A 150 -25.64 -20.12 5.23
C ARG A 150 -25.16 -21.57 5.34
N ASN A 151 -23.84 -21.81 5.34
CA ASN A 151 -23.26 -23.15 5.49
C ASN A 151 -23.57 -23.76 6.86
N LYS A 152 -23.48 -22.98 7.96
CA LYS A 152 -23.87 -23.41 9.30
C LYS A 152 -25.35 -23.84 9.33
N LYS A 153 -26.25 -23.05 8.75
CA LYS A 153 -27.68 -23.42 8.61
C LYS A 153 -27.87 -24.73 7.84
N LYS A 154 -27.17 -24.92 6.71
CA LYS A 154 -27.23 -26.17 5.92
C LYS A 154 -26.74 -27.37 6.73
N PHE A 155 -25.63 -27.23 7.45
CA PHE A 155 -25.08 -28.28 8.30
C PHE A 155 -26.05 -28.70 9.41
N VAL A 156 -26.60 -27.74 10.15
CA VAL A 156 -27.59 -28.01 11.21
C VAL A 156 -28.81 -28.73 10.66
N ARG A 157 -29.32 -28.33 9.49
CA ARG A 157 -30.44 -29.04 8.82
C ARG A 157 -30.08 -30.49 8.46
N LYS A 158 -28.85 -30.73 8.00
CA LYS A 158 -28.36 -32.09 7.67
C LYS A 158 -28.29 -32.97 8.92
N VAL A 159 -27.76 -32.46 10.03
CA VAL A 159 -27.70 -33.16 11.33
C VAL A 159 -29.10 -33.45 11.89
N LYS A 160 -30.04 -32.50 11.80
CA LYS A 160 -31.43 -32.73 12.22
C LYS A 160 -32.13 -33.81 11.38
N LYS A 161 -31.87 -33.86 10.06
CA LYS A 161 -32.39 -34.93 9.21
C LYS A 161 -31.79 -36.29 9.56
N SER A 162 -30.48 -36.41 9.73
CA SER A 162 -29.83 -37.69 10.06
C SER A 162 -30.25 -38.22 11.43
N THR A 163 -30.35 -37.36 12.44
CA THR A 163 -30.85 -37.73 13.77
C THR A 163 -32.31 -38.19 13.75
N LYS A 164 -33.18 -37.53 12.94
CA LYS A 164 -34.57 -37.98 12.72
C LYS A 164 -34.62 -39.37 12.07
N ILE A 165 -33.79 -39.62 11.05
CA ILE A 165 -33.70 -40.93 10.37
C ILE A 165 -33.22 -42.02 11.34
N MET A 166 -32.19 -41.76 12.15
CA MET A 166 -31.70 -42.74 13.14
C MET A 166 -32.75 -43.05 14.21
N LYS A 167 -33.45 -42.04 14.75
CA LYS A 167 -34.55 -42.25 15.71
C LYS A 167 -35.69 -43.09 15.11
N ASN A 168 -36.04 -42.85 13.85
CA ASN A 168 -37.05 -43.65 13.15
C ASN A 168 -36.59 -45.10 12.90
N ARG A 169 -35.31 -45.33 12.56
CA ARG A 169 -34.73 -46.68 12.44
C ARG A 169 -34.71 -47.43 13.78
N PHE A 170 -34.39 -46.74 14.87
CA PHE A 170 -34.39 -47.31 16.21
C PHE A 170 -35.80 -47.71 16.65
N LYS A 171 -36.81 -46.85 16.44
CA LYS A 171 -38.22 -47.19 16.70
C LYS A 171 -38.68 -48.42 15.90
N ARG A 172 -38.37 -48.49 14.59
CA ARG A 172 -38.71 -49.66 13.75
C ARG A 172 -38.04 -50.96 14.20
N LYS A 173 -36.75 -50.92 14.59
CA LYS A 173 -36.04 -52.10 15.13
C LYS A 173 -36.58 -52.56 16.49
N LYS A 174 -37.03 -51.62 17.33
CA LYS A 174 -37.70 -51.94 18.60
C LYS A 174 -39.02 -52.68 18.30
N TRP A 175 -39.86 -52.16 17.41
CA TRP A 175 -41.11 -52.82 16.99
C TRP A 175 -40.90 -54.24 16.41
N LEU A 176 -39.89 -54.45 15.57
CA LEU A 176 -39.57 -55.78 15.00
C LEU A 176 -39.09 -56.82 16.03
N LYS A 177 -38.59 -56.37 17.20
CA LYS A 177 -38.21 -57.27 18.32
C LYS A 177 -39.37 -57.57 19.28
N PHE A 178 -40.40 -56.73 19.30
CA PHE A 178 -41.57 -56.89 20.20
C PHE A 178 -42.82 -57.44 19.48
N GLY A 179 -42.83 -57.52 18.14
CA GLY A 179 -43.93 -58.07 17.33
C GLY A 179 -43.70 -59.49 16.80
N LYS A 180 -42.79 -60.26 17.42
CA LYS A 180 -42.62 -61.71 17.19
C LYS A 180 -43.07 -62.46 18.45
N PHE A 181 -44.37 -62.40 18.72
CA PHE A 181 -45.14 -63.29 19.59
C PHE A 181 -46.53 -63.41 18.98
#